data_AF-A0A950A1B5-F1
#
_entry.id   AF-A0A950A1B5-F1
#
_cell.length_a   1.000
_cell.length_b   1.000
_cell.length_c   1.000
_cell.angle_alpha   90.00
_cell.angle_beta   90.00
_cell.angle_gamma   90.00
#
_symmetry.space_group_name_H-M   'P 1'
#
loop_
_entity.id
_entity.type
_entity.pdbx_description
1 polymer ?
#
loop_
_entity_poly.entity_id
_entity_poly.type
_entity_poly.pdbx_seq_one_letter_code
_entity_poly.pdbx_strand_id
1 'polypeptide(L)'
;GYVLGNVLTSVIAGVGTLVWLEALSVPYPALLALFVGLMDLIPIVGSTIAGFVVSLVALTVSLPVAAATAIFYIVYRNAEDYLITPKVMKRTVRVPALVTVIAVILGGALLGIIGALIAIPVAATVHLLVEEVIFHRMELS
;
A
#
# COMPACT_ATOMS: atom_id res chain seq x y z
N GLY A 1 -1.02 -9.64 -12.16
CA GLY A 1 -2.35 -9.07 -11.87
C GLY A 1 -2.24 -8.26 -10.60
N TYR A 2 -2.54 -6.96 -10.68
CA TYR A 2 -2.41 -6.00 -9.59
C TYR A 2 -3.16 -6.46 -8.33
N VAL A 3 -4.39 -6.96 -8.51
CA VAL A 3 -5.24 -7.47 -7.42
C VAL A 3 -4.57 -8.61 -6.63
N LEU A 4 -3.96 -9.59 -7.31
CA LEU A 4 -3.29 -10.71 -6.62
C LEU A 4 -2.05 -10.23 -5.85
N GLY A 5 -1.32 -9.26 -6.40
CA GLY A 5 -0.19 -8.66 -5.69
C GLY A 5 -0.65 -7.88 -4.46
N ASN A 6 -1.74 -7.12 -4.56
CA ASN A 6 -2.32 -6.37 -3.45
C ASN A 6 -2.83 -7.31 -2.33
N VAL A 7 -3.50 -8.40 -2.70
CA VAL A 7 -3.90 -9.43 -1.72
C VAL A 7 -2.67 -10.02 -1.02
N LEU A 8 -1.58 -10.26 -1.74
CA LEU A 8 -0.36 -10.78 -1.14
C LEU A 8 0.32 -9.77 -0.20
N THR A 9 0.36 -8.48 -0.55
CA THR A 9 0.88 -7.44 0.36
C THR A 9 0.02 -7.32 1.61
N SER A 10 -1.30 -7.37 1.47
CA SER A 10 -2.23 -7.33 2.60
C SER A 10 -2.14 -8.53 3.52
N VAL A 11 -1.86 -9.73 2.99
CA VAL A 11 -1.55 -10.91 3.80
C VAL A 11 -0.24 -10.71 4.57
N ILE A 12 0.80 -10.16 3.92
CA ILE A 12 2.07 -9.85 4.57
C ILE A 12 1.87 -8.83 5.69
N ALA A 13 1.05 -7.79 5.47
CA ALA A 13 0.71 -6.78 6.46
C ALA A 13 0.01 -7.41 7.68
N GLY A 14 -1.04 -8.19 7.44
CA GLY A 14 -1.77 -8.87 8.51
C GLY A 14 -0.88 -9.80 9.33
N VAL A 15 -0.06 -10.63 8.67
CA VAL A 15 0.86 -11.55 9.36
C VAL A 15 1.94 -10.79 10.14
N GLY A 16 2.53 -9.74 9.54
CA GLY A 16 3.52 -8.91 10.20
C GLY A 16 2.96 -8.26 11.47
N THR A 17 1.74 -7.73 11.39
CA THR A 17 1.03 -7.19 12.55
C THR A 17 0.73 -8.26 13.59
N LEU A 18 0.26 -9.45 13.18
CA LEU A 18 -0.03 -10.54 14.12
C LEU A 18 1.20 -10.88 14.96
N VAL A 19 2.34 -11.12 14.30
CA VAL A 19 3.61 -11.45 14.96
C VAL A 19 4.04 -10.32 15.90
N TRP A 20 3.92 -9.06 15.46
CA TRP A 20 4.28 -7.90 16.27
C TRP A 20 3.45 -7.78 17.55
N LEU A 21 2.11 -7.92 17.42
CA LEU A 21 1.19 -7.77 18.53
C LEU A 21 1.29 -8.92 19.54
N GLU A 22 1.48 -10.15 19.07
CA GLU A 22 1.77 -11.31 19.92
C GLU A 22 3.07 -11.10 20.70
N ALA A 23 4.13 -10.61 20.04
CA ALA A 23 5.43 -10.39 20.68
C ALA A 23 5.39 -9.33 21.80
N LEU A 24 4.50 -8.35 21.70
CA LEU A 24 4.33 -7.29 22.70
C LEU A 24 3.11 -7.50 23.61
N SER A 25 2.45 -8.66 23.53
CA SER A 25 1.26 -9.00 24.31
C SER A 25 0.13 -7.96 24.21
N VAL A 26 -0.06 -7.37 23.02
CA VAL A 26 -1.15 -6.42 22.76
C VAL A 26 -2.46 -7.18 22.62
N PRO A 27 -3.56 -6.74 23.25
CA PRO A 27 -4.83 -7.46 23.23
C PRO A 27 -5.42 -7.56 21.81
N TYR A 28 -6.15 -8.65 21.58
CA TYR A 28 -6.84 -8.96 20.31
C TYR A 28 -5.92 -9.01 19.06
N PRO A 29 -4.75 -9.67 19.12
CA PRO A 29 -3.76 -9.62 18.05
C PRO A 29 -4.31 -10.18 16.72
N ALA A 30 -5.04 -11.30 16.76
CA ALA A 30 -5.67 -11.89 15.57
C ALA A 30 -6.73 -10.98 14.93
N LEU A 31 -7.55 -10.30 15.74
CA LEU A 31 -8.59 -9.40 15.26
C LEU A 31 -7.98 -8.16 14.60
N LEU A 32 -6.96 -7.58 15.24
CA LEU A 32 -6.27 -6.40 14.73
C LEU A 32 -5.44 -6.71 13.48
N ALA A 33 -4.80 -7.89 13.44
CA ALA A 33 -4.09 -8.38 12.26
C ALA A 33 -5.04 -8.57 11.06
N LEU A 34 -6.21 -9.15 11.28
CA LEU A 34 -7.24 -9.27 10.25
C LEU A 34 -7.71 -7.89 9.79
N PHE A 35 -8.00 -6.98 10.72
CA PHE A 35 -8.37 -5.61 10.42
C PHE A 35 -7.32 -4.90 9.56
N VAL A 36 -6.05 -5.05 9.89
CA VAL A 36 -4.93 -4.46 9.12
C VAL A 36 -4.84 -5.07 7.74
N GLY A 37 -4.92 -6.39 7.59
CA GLY A 37 -4.94 -7.03 6.28
C GLY A 37 -6.12 -6.57 5.42
N LEU A 38 -7.30 -6.38 6.01
CA LEU A 38 -8.47 -5.85 5.28
C LEU A 38 -8.29 -4.37 4.89
N MET A 39 -7.76 -3.55 5.80
CA MET A 39 -7.50 -2.14 5.53
C MET A 39 -6.42 -1.96 4.46
N ASP A 40 -5.35 -2.76 4.51
CA ASP A 40 -4.25 -2.70 3.56
C ASP A 40 -4.69 -2.98 2.12
N LEU A 41 -5.80 -3.70 1.94
CA LEU A 41 -6.40 -3.92 0.63
C LEU A 41 -6.81 -2.60 -0.03
N ILE A 42 -7.01 -1.52 0.74
CA ILE A 42 -7.21 -0.14 0.28
C ILE A 42 -5.83 0.52 0.12
N PRO A 43 -5.31 0.66 -1.12
CA PRO A 43 -3.95 1.13 -1.35
C PRO A 43 -3.76 2.55 -0.83
N ILE A 44 -2.52 2.91 -0.49
CA ILE A 44 -2.08 4.26 -0.06
C ILE A 44 -2.58 4.68 1.34
N VAL A 45 -3.75 4.27 1.80
CA VAL A 45 -4.32 4.75 3.08
C VAL A 45 -4.52 3.65 4.12
N GLY A 46 -4.70 2.41 3.69
CA GLY A 46 -4.97 1.26 4.54
C GLY A 46 -3.99 1.08 5.70
N SER A 47 -2.71 0.84 5.39
CA SER A 47 -1.69 0.55 6.40
C SER A 47 -1.43 1.71 7.36
N THR A 48 -1.57 2.97 6.94
CA THR A 48 -1.41 4.14 7.82
C THR A 48 -2.55 4.25 8.82
N ILE A 49 -3.80 4.17 8.35
CA ILE A 49 -4.98 4.27 9.23
C ILE A 49 -4.99 3.08 10.19
N ALA A 50 -4.73 1.87 9.67
CA ALA A 50 -4.70 0.68 10.49
C ALA A 50 -3.57 0.75 11.52
N GLY A 51 -2.38 1.21 11.13
CA GLY A 51 -1.26 1.41 12.04
C GLY A 51 -1.54 2.41 13.16
N PHE A 52 -2.25 3.50 12.85
CA PHE A 52 -2.69 4.46 13.85
C PHE A 52 -3.67 3.82 14.87
N VAL A 53 -4.70 3.13 14.38
CA VAL A 53 -5.69 2.45 15.24
C VAL A 53 -5.01 1.39 16.12
N VAL A 54 -4.12 0.58 15.55
CA VAL A 54 -3.39 -0.46 16.29
C VAL A 54 -2.45 0.16 17.32
N SER A 55 -1.79 1.27 17.01
CA SER A 55 -0.96 2.00 17.97
C SER A 55 -1.77 2.59 19.14
N LEU A 56 -3.02 3.03 18.88
CA LEU A 56 -3.93 3.44 19.95
C LEU A 56 -4.35 2.27 20.84
N VAL A 57 -4.61 1.08 20.26
CA VAL A 57 -4.91 -0.10 21.07
C VAL A 57 -3.69 -0.52 21.90
N ALA A 58 -2.48 -0.40 21.35
CA ALA A 58 -1.24 -0.68 22.07
C ALA A 58 -1.03 0.23 23.31
N LEU A 59 -1.65 1.43 23.37
CA LEU A 59 -1.63 2.27 24.58
C LEU A 59 -2.29 1.61 25.79
N THR A 60 -3.20 0.65 25.57
CA THR A 60 -3.83 -0.11 26.65
C THR A 60 -2.84 -1.00 27.40
N VAL A 61 -1.70 -1.34 26.78
CA VAL A 61 -0.60 -2.06 27.42
C VAL A 61 0.31 -1.08 28.14
N SER A 62 0.91 -0.13 27.39
CA SER A 62 1.74 0.94 27.95
C SER A 62 2.15 1.96 26.88
N LEU A 63 2.58 3.15 27.30
CA LEU A 63 3.10 4.17 26.39
C LEU A 63 4.33 3.70 25.59
N PRO A 64 5.33 2.99 26.16
CA PRO A 64 6.43 2.43 25.39
C PRO A 64 6.00 1.42 24.32
N VAL A 65 5.02 0.56 24.61
CA VAL A 65 4.50 -0.43 23.64
C VAL A 65 3.77 0.25 22.49
N ALA A 66 2.99 1.31 22.77
CA ALA A 66 2.37 2.12 21.75
C ALA A 66 3.39 2.84 20.85
N ALA A 67 4.42 3.45 21.45
CA ALA A 67 5.48 4.12 20.72
C ALA A 67 6.26 3.12 19.84
N ALA A 68 6.61 1.95 20.37
CA ALA A 68 7.24 0.88 19.61
C ALA A 68 6.36 0.43 18.44
N THR A 69 5.05 0.29 18.65
CA THR A 69 4.09 -0.10 17.62
C THR A 69 3.95 0.96 16.52
N ALA A 70 3.93 2.24 16.88
CA ALA A 70 3.94 3.32 15.90
C ALA A 70 5.23 3.31 15.06
N ILE A 71 6.39 3.10 15.69
CA ILE A 71 7.68 2.98 14.99
C ILE A 71 7.67 1.76 14.06
N PHE A 72 7.14 0.63 14.52
CA PHE A 72 6.97 -0.56 13.68
C PHE A 72 6.17 -0.24 12.42
N TYR A 73 5.03 0.45 12.54
CA TYR A 73 4.23 0.81 11.35
C TYR A 73 4.94 1.80 10.43
N ILE A 74 5.72 2.74 10.96
CA ILE A 74 6.53 3.64 10.12
C ILE A 74 7.57 2.83 9.34
N VAL A 75 8.28 1.90 9.99
CA VAL A 75 9.28 1.05 9.33
C VAL A 75 8.62 0.09 8.35
N TYR A 76 7.50 -0.53 8.74
CA TYR A 76 6.72 -1.43 7.90
C TYR A 76 6.25 -0.72 6.64
N ARG A 77 5.68 0.49 6.77
CA ARG A 77 5.23 1.32 5.64
C ARG A 77 6.36 1.61 4.67
N ASN A 78 7.54 1.97 5.17
CA ASN A 78 8.72 2.16 4.32
C ASN A 78 9.14 0.85 3.63
N ALA A 79 9.13 -0.27 4.34
CA ALA A 79 9.43 -1.57 3.73
C ALA A 79 8.39 -1.93 2.66
N GLU A 80 7.12 -1.66 2.90
CA GLU A 80 6.02 -1.88 1.98
C GLU A 80 6.19 -1.07 0.69
N ASP A 81 6.44 0.23 0.81
CA ASP A 81 6.57 1.15 -0.33
C ASP A 81 7.83 0.86 -1.17
N TYR A 82 8.98 0.58 -0.52
CA TYR A 82 10.27 0.47 -1.19
C TYR A 82 10.73 -0.96 -1.50
N LEU A 83 10.29 -1.98 -0.74
CA LEU A 83 10.76 -3.36 -0.88
C LEU A 83 9.65 -4.32 -1.29
N ILE A 84 8.52 -4.33 -0.58
CA ILE A 84 7.48 -5.34 -0.74
C ILE A 84 6.70 -5.07 -2.02
N THR A 85 6.15 -3.86 -2.17
CA THR A 85 5.35 -3.47 -3.34
C THR A 85 6.11 -3.69 -4.64
N PRO A 86 7.37 -3.23 -4.83
CA PRO A 86 8.10 -3.46 -6.07
C PRO A 86 8.43 -4.94 -6.33
N LYS A 87 8.60 -5.76 -5.28
CA LYS A 87 8.88 -7.20 -5.43
C LYS A 87 7.64 -8.03 -5.71
N VAL A 88 6.51 -7.69 -5.09
CA VAL A 88 5.23 -8.39 -5.24
C VAL A 88 4.52 -7.96 -6.53
N MET A 89 4.61 -6.68 -6.89
CA MET A 89 4.00 -6.11 -8.10
C MET A 89 4.86 -6.28 -9.36
N LYS A 90 5.97 -7.02 -9.29
CA LYS A 90 7.04 -7.10 -10.31
C LYS A 90 6.63 -7.66 -11.69
N ARG A 91 5.34 -7.91 -11.92
CA ARG A 91 4.75 -8.34 -13.19
C ARG A 91 3.40 -7.69 -13.51
N THR A 92 3.13 -6.48 -13.02
CA THR A 92 1.95 -5.73 -13.47
C THR A 92 2.34 -4.29 -13.78
N VAL A 93 2.23 -3.96 -15.06
CA VAL A 93 2.23 -2.63 -15.70
C VAL A 93 3.32 -1.69 -15.19
N ARG A 94 4.49 -1.80 -15.83
CA ARG A 94 5.53 -0.78 -15.75
C ARG A 94 5.02 0.46 -16.47
N VAL A 95 4.27 1.31 -15.77
CA VAL A 95 4.10 2.70 -16.21
C VAL A 95 5.50 3.24 -16.42
N PRO A 96 5.91 3.56 -17.66
CA PRO A 96 7.27 4.00 -17.91
C PRO A 96 7.54 5.21 -17.03
N ALA A 97 8.70 5.25 -16.35
CA ALA A 97 9.02 6.33 -15.41
C ALA A 97 8.85 7.73 -16.03
N LEU A 98 9.07 7.83 -17.35
CA LEU A 98 8.81 9.02 -18.14
C LEU A 98 7.33 9.44 -18.13
N VAL A 99 6.39 8.50 -18.28
CA VAL A 99 4.94 8.75 -18.26
C VAL A 99 4.51 9.24 -16.87
N THR A 100 5.05 8.64 -15.81
CA THR A 100 4.78 9.06 -14.43
C THR A 100 5.29 10.48 -14.16
N VAL A 101 6.52 10.79 -14.58
CA VAL A 101 7.09 12.14 -14.42
C VAL A 101 6.28 13.19 -15.19
N ILE A 102 5.90 12.89 -16.44
CA ILE A 102 5.08 13.79 -17.25
C ILE A 102 3.72 14.02 -16.61
N ALA A 103 3.07 12.96 -16.13
CA ALA A 103 1.77 13.09 -15.47
C ALA A 103 1.86 13.92 -14.19
N VAL A 104 2.89 13.72 -13.36
CA VAL A 104 3.09 14.49 -12.11
C VAL A 104 3.31 15.96 -12.38
N ILE A 105 4.09 16.29 -13.41
CA ILE A 105 4.33 17.68 -13.83
C ILE A 105 3.02 18.31 -14.33
N LEU A 106 2.26 17.60 -15.17
CA LEU A 106 0.98 18.08 -15.70
C LEU A 106 -0.08 18.24 -14.61
N GLY A 107 -0.25 17.24 -13.75
CA GLY A 107 -1.17 17.31 -12.61
C GLY A 107 -0.78 18.41 -11.64
N GLY A 108 0.52 18.54 -11.34
CA GLY A 108 1.09 19.62 -10.54
C GLY A 108 0.80 21.01 -11.11
N ALA A 109 0.91 21.17 -12.43
CA ALA A 109 0.62 22.43 -13.11
C ALA A 109 -0.89 22.77 -13.09
N LEU A 110 -1.77 21.77 -13.12
CA LEU A 110 -3.23 21.97 -13.20
C LEU A 110 -3.88 22.21 -11.83
N LEU A 111 -3.49 21.45 -10.80
CA LEU A 111 -4.16 21.46 -9.48
C LEU A 111 -3.17 21.57 -8.30
N GLY A 112 -1.92 21.97 -8.57
CA GLY A 112 -0.88 22.08 -7.54
C GLY A 112 -0.52 20.73 -6.93
N ILE A 113 -0.20 20.71 -5.64
CA ILE A 113 0.19 19.49 -4.90
C ILE A 113 -0.86 18.39 -5.02
N ILE A 114 -2.15 18.74 -4.99
CA ILE A 114 -3.26 17.77 -5.11
C ILE A 114 -3.22 17.08 -6.47
N GLY A 115 -2.99 17.83 -7.55
CA GLY A 115 -2.88 17.24 -8.89
C GLY A 115 -1.62 16.40 -9.09
N ALA A 116 -0.50 16.79 -8.46
CA ALA A 116 0.72 15.98 -8.47
C ALA A 116 0.53 14.62 -7.78
N LEU A 117 -0.22 14.56 -6.67
CA LEU A 117 -0.52 13.33 -5.96
C LEU A 117 -1.45 12.40 -6.74
N ILE A 118 -2.47 12.97 -7.40
CA ILE A 118 -3.45 12.20 -8.18
C ILE A 118 -2.88 11.76 -9.55
N ALA A 119 -1.85 12.42 -10.06
CA ALA A 119 -1.25 12.11 -11.35
C ALA A 119 -0.68 10.68 -11.46
N ILE A 120 -0.10 10.17 -10.38
CA ILE A 120 0.51 8.82 -10.36
C ILE A 120 -0.54 7.72 -10.59
N PRO A 121 -1.64 7.64 -9.81
CA PRO A 121 -2.69 6.63 -10.06
C PRO A 121 -3.43 6.84 -11.38
N VAL A 122 -3.59 8.08 -11.85
CA VAL A 122 -4.18 8.36 -13.18
C VAL A 122 -3.29 7.84 -14.30
N ALA A 123 -1.99 8.11 -14.25
CA ALA A 123 -1.03 7.60 -15.23
C ALA A 123 -1.01 6.07 -15.26
N ALA A 124 -1.08 5.43 -14.08
CA ALA A 124 -1.18 3.99 -13.98
C ALA A 124 -2.45 3.44 -14.62
N THR A 125 -3.60 4.05 -14.31
CA THR A 125 -4.90 3.68 -14.90
C THR A 125 -4.90 3.83 -16.42
N VAL A 126 -4.41 4.94 -16.94
CA VAL A 126 -4.34 5.19 -18.39
C VAL A 126 -3.41 4.19 -19.07
N HIS A 127 -2.24 3.92 -18.48
CA HIS A 127 -1.32 2.96 -19.07
C HIS A 127 -1.87 1.54 -19.07
N LEU A 128 -2.53 1.12 -17.99
CA LEU A 128 -3.27 -0.14 -17.89
C LEU A 128 -4.32 -0.27 -19.01
N LEU A 129 -5.17 0.74 -19.17
CA LEU A 129 -6.22 0.74 -20.20
C LEU A 129 -5.63 0.66 -21.62
N VAL A 130 -4.55 1.37 -21.88
CA VAL A 130 -3.87 1.34 -23.18
C VAL A 130 -3.25 -0.03 -23.44
N GLU A 131 -2.58 -0.62 -22.45
CA GLU A 131 -2.00 -1.96 -22.57
C GLU A 131 -3.09 -3.01 -22.82
N GLU A 132 -4.19 -2.97 -22.08
CA GLU A 132 -5.30 -3.91 -22.21
C GLU A 132 -6.04 -3.78 -23.55
N VAL A 133 -6.29 -2.56 -24.02
CA VAL A 133 -6.95 -2.33 -25.32
C VAL A 133 -6.06 -2.68 -26.51
N ILE A 134 -4.74 -2.46 -26.41
CA ILE A 134 -3.79 -2.73 -27.50
C ILE A 134 -3.41 -4.22 -27.55
N PHE A 135 -3.11 -4.86 -26.41
CA PHE A 135 -2.71 -6.27 -26.40
C PHE A 135 -3.88 -7.22 -26.68
N HIS A 136 -5.10 -6.91 -26.24
CA HIS A 136 -6.26 -7.76 -26.54
C HIS A 136 -6.64 -7.78 -28.04
N ARG A 137 -6.21 -6.79 -28.83
CA ARG A 137 -6.46 -6.79 -30.28
C ARG A 137 -5.48 -7.65 -31.10
N MET A 138 -4.33 -8.03 -30.54
CA MET A 138 -3.32 -8.83 -31.27
C MET A 138 -3.52 -10.34 -31.13
N GLU A 139 -4.38 -10.80 -30.21
CA GLU A 139 -4.72 -12.23 -30.08
C GLU A 139 -5.88 -12.67 -31.01
N LEU A 140 -6.54 -11.73 -31.69
CA LEU A 140 -7.70 -11.97 -32.55
C LEU A 140 -7.46 -11.68 -34.05
N SER A 141 -6.21 -11.43 -34.47
CA SER A 141 -5.82 -11.18 -35.89
C SER A 141 -4.85 -12.21 -36.43
#